data_AF-A0A522X5K0-F1
#
_entry.id   AF-A0A522X5K0-F1
#
_cell.length_a   1.000
_cell.length_b   1.000
_cell.length_c   1.000
_cell.angle_alpha   90.00
_cell.angle_beta   90.00
_cell.angle_gamma   90.00
#
_symmetry.space_group_name_H-M   'P 1'
#
loop_
_entity.id
_entity.type
_entity.pdbx_description
1 polymer ?
#
loop_
_entity_poly.entity_id
_entity_poly.type
_entity_poly.pdbx_seq_one_letter_code
_entity_poly.pdbx_strand_id
1 'polypeptide(L)'
;AVFGEKDYQQLAVIRRFVRDLDIPVAILGAPTLREADGLAMSSRNAYMTAEERAVAPWLIRALTGVADGLRAGATAADLCPKAADGLLKAGFTSVDYMEVRDAGTLAPVDTLDRPVRILVAARLGKTRLIDNIGVGP
;
A
#
# COMPACT_ATOMS: atom_id res chain seq x y z
N ALA A 1 7.04 20.82 4.23
CA ALA A 1 6.00 20.04 4.94
C ALA A 1 6.31 18.55 4.84
N VAL A 2 5.92 17.76 5.85
CA VAL A 2 6.22 16.33 5.94
C VAL A 2 4.91 15.54 5.93
N PHE A 3 4.83 14.49 5.10
CA PHE A 3 3.68 13.61 4.99
C PHE A 3 4.12 12.16 5.05
N GLY A 4 3.34 11.30 5.70
CA GLY A 4 3.65 9.87 5.78
C GLY A 4 3.45 9.15 4.45
N GLU A 5 4.36 8.24 4.10
CA GLU A 5 4.27 7.43 2.89
C GLU A 5 3.12 6.44 2.90
N LYS A 6 2.54 6.13 4.07
CA LYS A 6 1.37 5.25 4.19
C LYS A 6 0.21 5.72 3.30
N ASP A 7 -0.04 7.03 3.28
CA ASP A 7 -1.03 7.68 2.42
C ASP A 7 -0.37 8.12 1.10
N TYR A 8 0.26 7.19 0.39
CA TYR A 8 1.13 7.51 -0.76
C TYR A 8 0.42 8.28 -1.88
N GLN A 9 -0.85 7.93 -2.17
CA GLN A 9 -1.65 8.64 -3.16
C GLN A 9 -1.86 10.11 -2.77
N GLN A 10 -2.10 10.40 -1.48
CA GLN A 10 -2.19 11.77 -0.98
C GLN A 10 -0.85 12.49 -1.14
N LEU A 11 0.26 11.87 -0.76
CA LEU A 11 1.59 12.44 -0.92
C LEU A 11 1.89 12.79 -2.40
N ALA A 12 1.53 11.91 -3.34
CA ALA A 12 1.70 12.14 -4.77
C ALA A 12 0.85 13.34 -5.26
N VAL A 13 -0.42 13.41 -4.84
CA VAL A 13 -1.31 14.54 -5.17
C VAL A 13 -0.77 15.85 -4.63
N ILE A 14 -0.31 15.89 -3.37
CA ILE A 14 0.23 17.12 -2.76
C ILE A 14 1.53 17.56 -3.45
N ARG A 15 2.41 16.62 -3.79
CA ARG A 15 3.61 16.91 -4.59
C ARG A 15 3.27 17.51 -5.96
N ARG A 16 2.24 16.96 -6.64
CA ARG A 16 1.76 17.49 -7.93
C ARG A 16 1.20 18.89 -7.77
N PHE A 17 0.32 19.09 -6.79
CA PHE A 17 -0.30 20.39 -6.50
C PHE A 17 0.71 21.49 -6.21
N VAL A 18 1.69 21.22 -5.34
CA VAL A 18 2.73 22.19 -4.97
C VAL A 18 3.61 22.55 -6.16
N ARG A 19 3.99 21.56 -6.97
CA ARG A 19 4.77 21.79 -8.19
C ARG A 19 4.00 22.60 -9.22
N ASP A 20 2.77 22.19 -9.53
CA ASP A 20 1.99 22.77 -10.63
C ASP A 20 1.56 24.22 -10.36
N LEU A 21 1.55 24.64 -9.09
CA LEU A 21 1.21 26.00 -8.66
C LEU A 21 2.42 26.82 -8.19
N ASP A 22 3.65 26.34 -8.43
CA ASP A 22 4.90 27.00 -8.02
C ASP A 22 4.93 27.41 -6.53
N ILE A 23 4.32 26.60 -5.66
CA ILE A 23 4.28 26.89 -4.22
C ILE A 23 5.69 26.63 -3.64
N PRO A 24 6.34 27.61 -2.97
CA PRO A 24 7.73 27.52 -2.54
C PRO A 24 7.90 26.69 -1.25
N VAL A 25 7.43 25.44 -1.26
CA VAL A 25 7.47 24.52 -0.12
C VAL A 25 7.99 23.15 -0.56
N ALA A 26 9.01 22.62 0.11
CA ALA A 26 9.45 21.24 -0.11
C ALA A 26 8.48 20.23 0.55
N ILE A 27 8.11 19.18 -0.17
CA ILE A 27 7.21 18.11 0.30
C ILE A 27 8.01 16.81 0.51
N LEU A 28 8.27 16.50 1.78
CA LEU A 28 9.06 15.34 2.19
C LEU A 28 8.13 14.17 2.55
N GLY A 29 8.47 12.97 2.06
CA GLY A 29 7.81 11.73 2.45
C GLY A 29 8.53 11.11 3.64
N ALA A 30 7.81 10.84 4.74
CA ALA A 30 8.33 10.10 5.88
C ALA A 30 7.95 8.62 5.76
N PRO A 31 8.90 7.67 5.93
CA PRO A 31 8.60 6.24 5.84
C PRO A 31 7.43 5.82 6.73
N THR A 32 6.65 4.84 6.28
CA THR A 32 5.56 4.26 7.06
C THR A 32 6.12 3.62 8.33
N LEU A 33 5.74 4.15 9.49
CA LEU A 33 5.99 3.48 10.77
C LEU A 33 5.11 2.25 10.88
N ARG A 34 5.70 1.17 11.37
CA ARG A 34 5.05 -0.15 11.48
C ARG A 34 5.19 -0.66 12.91
N GLU A 35 4.16 -1.38 13.34
CA GLU A 35 4.18 -2.21 14.54
C GLU A 35 5.21 -3.34 14.37
N ALA A 36 5.56 -4.04 15.46
CA ALA A 36 6.54 -5.12 15.43
C ALA A 36 6.15 -6.28 14.48
N ASP A 37 4.86 -6.47 14.22
CA ASP A 37 4.33 -7.46 13.28
C ASP A 37 4.18 -6.93 11.84
N GLY A 38 4.63 -5.71 11.58
CA GLY A 38 4.65 -5.09 10.27
C GLY A 38 3.37 -4.32 9.90
N LEU A 39 2.33 -4.33 10.74
CA LEU A 39 1.13 -3.54 10.50
C LEU A 39 1.47 -2.04 10.45
N ALA A 40 1.05 -1.35 9.39
CA ALA A 40 1.20 0.10 9.31
C ALA A 40 0.46 0.80 10.46
N MET A 41 1.16 1.68 11.18
CA MET A 41 0.57 2.42 12.29
C MET A 41 -0.57 3.32 11.81
N SER A 42 -1.65 3.35 12.58
CA SER A 42 -2.88 4.08 12.23
C SER A 42 -3.69 4.33 13.49
N SER A 43 -4.23 5.53 13.65
CA SER A 43 -5.27 5.77 14.66
C SER A 43 -6.49 4.85 14.47
N ARG A 44 -6.80 4.49 13.22
CA ARG A 44 -7.89 3.56 12.88
C ARG A 44 -7.64 2.13 13.38
N ASN A 45 -6.40 1.76 13.76
CA ASN A 45 -6.13 0.43 14.31
C ASN A 45 -6.84 0.22 15.65
N ALA A 46 -7.14 1.29 16.38
CA ALA A 46 -7.90 1.25 17.64
C ALA A 46 -9.36 0.80 17.47
N TYR A 47 -9.87 0.75 16.24
CA TYR A 47 -11.24 0.30 15.96
C TYR A 47 -11.36 -1.21 15.81
N MET A 48 -10.23 -1.92 15.70
CA MET A 48 -10.21 -3.36 15.50
C MET A 48 -10.40 -4.10 16.82
N THR A 49 -11.10 -5.24 16.79
CA THR A 49 -11.06 -6.21 17.90
C THR A 49 -9.70 -6.88 17.99
N ALA A 50 -9.45 -7.64 19.06
CA ALA A 50 -8.21 -8.39 19.21
C ALA A 50 -8.01 -9.42 18.08
N GLU A 51 -9.10 -10.07 17.65
CA GLU A 51 -9.11 -11.05 16.57
C GLU A 51 -8.83 -10.38 15.21
N GLU A 52 -9.48 -9.26 14.93
CA GLU A 52 -9.22 -8.46 13.73
C GLU A 52 -7.77 -7.95 13.74
N ARG A 53 -7.27 -7.47 14.87
CA ARG A 53 -5.89 -7.00 14.99
C ARG A 53 -4.87 -8.12 14.71
N ALA A 54 -5.15 -9.36 15.10
CA ALA A 54 -4.28 -10.51 14.80
C ALA A 54 -4.25 -10.85 13.30
N VAL A 55 -5.32 -10.55 12.56
CA VAL A 55 -5.41 -10.74 11.11
C VAL A 55 -4.75 -9.60 10.32
N ALA A 56 -4.79 -8.37 10.83
CA ALA A 56 -4.32 -7.17 10.12
C ALA A 56 -2.90 -7.27 9.49
N PRO A 57 -1.88 -7.95 10.09
CA PRO A 57 -0.56 -8.12 9.47
C PRO A 57 -0.56 -8.91 8.15
N TRP A 58 -1.63 -9.60 7.78
CA TRP A 58 -1.75 -10.21 6.46
C TRP A 58 -1.69 -9.20 5.32
N LEU A 59 -2.00 -7.92 5.60
CA LEU A 59 -1.91 -6.83 4.62
C LEU A 59 -0.46 -6.65 4.12
N ILE A 60 0.51 -6.57 5.04
CA ILE A 60 1.93 -6.44 4.66
C ILE A 60 2.46 -7.72 4.03
N ARG A 61 2.00 -8.91 4.46
CA ARG A 61 2.37 -10.19 3.83
C ARG A 61 1.93 -10.27 2.37
N ALA A 62 0.72 -9.79 2.08
CA ALA A 62 0.21 -9.74 0.72
C ALA A 62 1.04 -8.79 -0.15
N LEU A 63 1.37 -7.60 0.37
CA LEU A 63 2.23 -6.64 -0.32
C LEU A 63 3.62 -7.21 -0.61
N THR A 64 4.26 -7.85 0.38
CA THR A 64 5.60 -8.45 0.20
C THR A 64 5.56 -9.63 -0.78
N GLY A 65 4.50 -10.44 -0.74
CA GLY A 65 4.32 -11.55 -1.69
C GLY A 65 4.21 -11.07 -3.14
N VAL A 66 3.50 -9.95 -3.39
CA VAL A 66 3.48 -9.31 -4.71
C VAL A 66 4.85 -8.76 -5.07
N ALA A 67 5.57 -8.11 -4.15
CA ALA A 67 6.92 -7.61 -4.41
C ALA A 67 7.90 -8.72 -4.81
N ASP A 68 7.88 -9.84 -4.11
CA ASP A 68 8.78 -10.95 -4.36
C ASP A 68 8.44 -11.65 -5.69
N GLY A 69 7.15 -11.79 -6.01
CA GLY A 69 6.70 -12.30 -7.31
C GLY A 69 7.14 -11.41 -8.47
N LEU A 70 7.01 -10.08 -8.33
CA LEU A 70 7.47 -9.12 -9.34
C LEU A 70 8.98 -9.21 -9.58
N ARG A 71 9.78 -9.32 -8.50
CA ARG A 71 11.23 -9.52 -8.61
C ARG A 71 11.61 -10.84 -9.26
N ALA A 72 10.76 -11.86 -9.12
CA ALA A 72 10.92 -13.15 -9.79
C ALA A 72 10.45 -13.14 -11.26
N GLY A 73 9.98 -12.00 -11.77
CA GLY A 73 9.56 -11.82 -13.16
C GLY A 73 8.09 -12.16 -13.45
N ALA A 74 7.28 -12.42 -12.41
CA ALA A 74 5.83 -12.53 -12.59
C ALA A 74 5.18 -11.15 -12.79
N THR A 75 3.96 -11.13 -13.32
CA THR A 75 3.22 -9.90 -13.61
C THR A 75 2.30 -9.49 -12.48
N ALA A 76 1.97 -8.20 -12.39
CA ALA A 76 0.95 -7.70 -11.47
C ALA A 76 -0.41 -8.35 -11.74
N ALA A 77 -0.76 -8.56 -13.01
CA ALA A 77 -1.98 -9.26 -13.42
C ALA A 77 -2.09 -10.68 -12.82
N ASP A 78 -0.97 -11.40 -12.69
CA ASP A 78 -0.95 -12.75 -12.11
C ASP A 78 -0.94 -12.76 -10.58
N LEU A 79 -0.34 -11.74 -9.96
CA LEU A 79 -0.06 -11.68 -8.52
C LEU A 79 -1.18 -11.00 -7.72
N CYS A 80 -1.68 -9.85 -8.19
CA CYS A 80 -2.64 -9.03 -7.45
C CYS A 80 -3.96 -9.75 -7.13
N PRO A 81 -4.59 -10.51 -8.07
CA PRO A 81 -5.81 -11.25 -7.76
C PRO A 81 -5.58 -12.33 -6.70
N LYS A 82 -4.44 -13.04 -6.75
CA LYS A 82 -4.09 -14.08 -5.76
C LYS A 82 -3.84 -13.48 -4.39
N ALA A 83 -3.17 -12.33 -4.32
CA ALA A 83 -2.94 -11.61 -3.08
C ALA A 83 -4.25 -11.10 -2.47
N ALA A 84 -5.16 -10.57 -3.30
CA ALA A 84 -6.49 -10.15 -2.86
C ALA A 84 -7.33 -11.33 -2.31
N ASP A 85 -7.36 -12.45 -3.02
CA ASP A 85 -8.03 -13.68 -2.56
C ASP A 85 -7.42 -14.22 -1.25
N GLY A 86 -6.10 -14.15 -1.11
CA GLY A 86 -5.39 -14.49 0.12
C GLY A 86 -5.83 -13.64 1.32
N LEU A 87 -6.07 -12.34 1.13
CA LEU A 87 -6.61 -11.46 2.18
C LEU A 87 -8.03 -11.86 2.58
N LEU A 88 -8.90 -12.15 1.62
CA LEU A 88 -10.27 -12.60 1.91
C LEU A 88 -10.25 -13.90 2.73
N LYS A 89 -9.42 -14.87 2.33
CA LYS A 89 -9.23 -16.14 3.07
C LYS A 89 -8.65 -15.94 4.46
N ALA A 90 -7.83 -14.91 4.66
CA ALA A 90 -7.25 -14.58 5.96
C ALA A 90 -8.26 -13.92 6.93
N GLY A 91 -9.43 -13.49 6.45
CA GLY A 91 -10.50 -12.92 7.28
C GLY A 91 -10.86 -11.46 6.94
N PHE A 92 -10.32 -10.89 5.87
CA PHE A 92 -10.77 -9.58 5.37
C PHE A 92 -12.18 -9.69 4.77
N THR A 93 -13.04 -8.72 5.08
CA THR A 93 -14.43 -8.69 4.61
C THR A 93 -14.56 -8.26 3.15
N SER A 94 -13.65 -7.40 2.68
CA SER A 94 -13.55 -7.03 1.27
C SER A 94 -12.16 -6.52 0.93
N VAL A 95 -11.78 -6.62 -0.34
CA VAL A 95 -10.60 -5.94 -0.90
C VAL A 95 -11.10 -4.93 -1.91
N ASP A 96 -10.85 -3.64 -1.64
CA ASP A 96 -11.21 -2.57 -2.56
C ASP A 96 -10.26 -2.59 -3.77
N TYR A 97 -8.96 -2.78 -3.51
CA TYR A 97 -7.95 -2.95 -4.54
C TYR A 97 -6.67 -3.60 -3.99
N MET A 98 -5.95 -4.28 -4.89
CA MET A 98 -4.55 -4.67 -4.76
C MET A 98 -3.91 -4.36 -6.12
N GLU A 99 -2.98 -3.41 -6.18
CA GLU A 99 -2.51 -2.86 -7.45
C GLU A 99 -1.01 -2.54 -7.44
N VAL A 100 -0.39 -2.63 -8.60
CA VAL A 100 0.98 -2.18 -8.85
C VAL A 100 0.91 -0.96 -9.76
N ARG A 101 1.46 0.16 -9.29
CA ARG A 101 1.41 1.45 -9.97
C ARG A 101 2.79 2.05 -10.09
N ASP A 102 3.01 2.85 -11.12
CA ASP A 102 4.22 3.64 -11.27
C ASP A 102 4.39 4.60 -10.07
N ALA A 103 5.59 4.65 -9.48
CA ALA A 103 5.81 5.39 -8.24
C ALA A 103 5.70 6.93 -8.39
N GLY A 104 5.84 7.46 -9.61
CA GLY A 104 5.78 8.91 -9.88
C GLY A 104 4.42 9.39 -10.38
N THR A 105 3.72 8.56 -11.14
CA THR A 105 2.50 8.93 -11.89
C THR A 105 1.25 8.21 -11.42
N LEU A 106 1.39 7.11 -10.66
CA LEU A 106 0.32 6.18 -10.29
C LEU A 106 -0.37 5.51 -11.49
N ALA A 107 0.24 5.53 -12.68
CA ALA A 107 -0.24 4.78 -13.83
C ALA A 107 -0.16 3.26 -13.56
N PRO A 108 -1.06 2.42 -14.11
CA PRO A 108 -0.95 0.97 -13.99
C PRO A 108 0.40 0.46 -14.54
N VAL A 109 1.02 -0.47 -13.82
CA VAL A 109 2.25 -1.15 -14.22
C VAL A 109 2.08 -2.64 -14.04
N ASP A 110 2.47 -3.42 -15.04
CA ASP A 110 2.33 -4.88 -15.01
C ASP A 110 3.63 -5.62 -14.67
N THR A 111 4.79 -5.04 -14.98
CA THR A 111 6.11 -5.64 -14.75
C THR A 111 7.03 -4.68 -13.99
N LEU A 112 8.01 -5.24 -13.28
CA LEU A 112 8.98 -4.45 -12.52
C LEU A 112 10.16 -4.01 -13.40
N ASP A 113 9.96 -2.97 -14.20
CA ASP A 113 10.98 -2.36 -15.08
C ASP A 113 11.32 -0.91 -14.69
N ARG A 114 10.64 -0.37 -13.67
CA ARG A 114 10.79 0.97 -13.12
C ARG A 114 10.39 0.95 -11.63
N PRO A 115 10.70 2.00 -10.86
CA PRO A 115 10.20 2.11 -9.49
C PRO A 115 8.67 2.11 -9.46
N VAL A 116 8.10 1.17 -8.72
CA VAL A 116 6.66 1.00 -8.53
C VAL A 116 6.25 1.14 -7.07
N ARG A 117 4.95 1.33 -6.87
CA ARG A 117 4.27 1.22 -5.59
C ARG A 117 3.25 0.10 -5.69
N ILE A 118 3.32 -0.84 -4.75
CA ILE A 118 2.28 -1.85 -4.56
C ILE A 118 1.35 -1.28 -3.51
N LEU A 119 0.08 -1.12 -3.84
CA LEU A 119 -0.93 -0.50 -2.99
C LEU A 119 -2.04 -1.49 -2.69
N VAL A 120 -2.53 -1.45 -1.45
CA VAL A 120 -3.67 -2.24 -1.02
C VAL A 120 -4.64 -1.40 -0.21
N ALA A 121 -5.93 -1.62 -0.44
CA ALA A 121 -6.99 -1.19 0.44
C ALA A 121 -7.97 -2.34 0.66
N ALA A 122 -8.26 -2.64 1.92
CA ALA A 122 -9.13 -3.74 2.30
C ALA A 122 -9.89 -3.40 3.58
N ARG A 123 -11.01 -4.09 3.81
CA ARG A 123 -11.81 -3.97 5.02
C ARG A 123 -11.61 -5.18 5.91
N LEU A 124 -11.42 -4.92 7.20
CA LEU A 124 -11.35 -5.92 8.25
C LEU A 124 -12.39 -5.55 9.30
N GLY A 125 -13.46 -6.35 9.37
CA GLY A 125 -14.69 -5.94 10.03
C GLY A 125 -15.23 -4.63 9.47
N LYS A 126 -15.33 -3.61 10.33
CA LYS A 126 -15.76 -2.24 9.96
C LYS A 126 -14.59 -1.34 9.55
N THR A 127 -13.36 -1.73 9.86
CA THR A 127 -12.17 -0.89 9.68
C THR A 127 -11.65 -1.01 8.27
N ARG A 128 -11.53 0.12 7.57
CA ARG A 128 -10.87 0.19 6.26
C ARG A 128 -9.38 0.47 6.46
N LEU A 129 -8.55 -0.49 6.07
CA LEU A 129 -7.10 -0.42 6.13
C LEU A 129 -6.54 -0.10 4.75
N ILE A 130 -5.46 0.69 4.72
CA ILE A 130 -4.65 0.93 3.54
C ILE A 130 -3.19 0.75 3.91
N ASP A 131 -2.41 0.28 2.95
CA ASP A 131 -0.96 0.21 3.06
C ASP A 131 -0.33 0.20 1.67
N ASN A 132 0.97 0.46 1.60
CA ASN A 132 1.75 0.35 0.38
C ASN A 132 3.23 0.09 0.69
N ILE A 133 3.95 -0.43 -0.30
CA ILE A 133 5.41 -0.52 -0.30
C ILE A 133 5.98 -0.06 -1.65
N GLY A 134 7.15 0.58 -1.60
CA GLY A 134 7.94 0.88 -2.79
C GLY A 134 8.80 -0.30 -3.20
N VAL A 135 8.85 -0.59 -4.50
CA VAL A 135 9.70 -1.65 -5.07
C VAL A 135 10.44 -1.06 -6.28
N GLY A 136 11.76 -1.25 -6.31
CA GLY A 136 12.59 -0.93 -7.47
C GLY A 136 12.96 -2.20 -8.24
N PRO A 137 13.35 -2.07 -9.52
CA PRO A 137 13.88 -3.18 -10.33
C PRO A 137 15.17 -3.77 -9.75
#